data_AF-A0A2G9ZK69-F1
#
_entry.id   AF-A0A2G9ZK69-F1
#
_cell.length_a   1.000
_cell.length_b   1.000
_cell.length_c   1.000
_cell.angle_alpha   90.00
_cell.angle_beta   90.00
_cell.angle_gamma   90.00
#
_symmetry.space_group_name_H-M   'P 1'
#
loop_
_entity.id
_entity.type
_entity.pdbx_description
1 polymer ?
#
loop_
_entity_poly.entity_id
_entity_poly.type
_entity_poly.pdbx_seq_one_letter_code
_entity_poly.pdbx_strand_id
1 'polypeptide(L)'
;MSRLVWLIIFPLVLSACSVRGGLAKIDGKLGQGFAWLSEWPGQYRQRYMSAPPSPLDLLSTTTLAALAKELTAEEKERIEKWLVGQGLNRYGDAVKTLYAGGNPLFDESTGETKERFEYILFNHPELASFVRPSFQTATSEPAADPAN
;
A
#
# COMPACT_ATOMS: atom_id res chain seq x y z
N MET A 1 42.39 -54.29 44.08
CA MET A 1 41.92 -53.31 43.08
C MET A 1 40.40 -53.46 43.03
N SER A 2 39.51 -52.54 43.39
CA SER A 2 39.61 -51.16 43.86
C SER A 2 38.36 -50.91 44.73
N ARG A 3 38.57 -50.42 45.95
CA ARG A 3 37.55 -49.76 46.77
C ARG A 3 37.78 -48.27 46.59
N LEU A 4 36.89 -47.53 45.91
CA LEU A 4 36.79 -46.07 46.06
C LEU A 4 35.56 -45.52 45.30
N VAL A 5 34.36 -45.90 45.74
CA VAL A 5 33.14 -45.15 45.41
C VAL A 5 32.83 -44.31 46.65
N TRP A 6 33.49 -43.17 46.74
CA TRP A 6 33.28 -42.16 47.78
C TRP A 6 32.74 -40.92 47.07
N LEU A 7 31.53 -40.51 47.47
CA LEU A 7 31.08 -39.13 47.74
C LEU A 7 31.76 -38.04 46.88
N ILE A 8 31.02 -37.27 46.09
CA ILE A 8 30.39 -36.00 46.50
C ILE A 8 29.30 -35.71 45.45
N ILE A 9 28.02 -35.97 45.72
CA ILE A 9 27.03 -34.96 46.15
C ILE A 9 27.38 -33.57 45.58
N PHE A 10 27.07 -33.38 44.30
CA PHE A 10 27.13 -32.10 43.62
C PHE A 10 25.97 -31.23 44.14
N PRO A 11 26.23 -30.16 44.90
CA PRO A 11 25.17 -29.35 45.48
C PRO A 11 24.60 -28.41 44.42
N LEU A 12 23.27 -28.44 44.28
CA LEU A 12 22.41 -27.29 44.54
C LEU A 12 22.83 -25.97 43.87
N VAL A 13 22.27 -25.69 42.68
CA VAL A 13 21.80 -24.33 42.36
C VAL A 13 20.43 -24.44 41.70
N LEU A 14 19.41 -24.31 42.55
CA LEU A 14 18.08 -23.86 42.18
C LEU A 14 18.20 -22.44 41.57
N SER A 15 17.85 -22.29 40.30
CA SER A 15 17.51 -20.99 39.73
C SER A 15 16.20 -21.11 38.97
N ALA A 16 15.13 -21.38 39.72
CA ALA A 16 13.76 -21.28 39.26
C ALA A 16 13.24 -19.85 39.55
N CYS A 17 12.73 -19.21 38.49
CA CYS A 17 11.67 -18.19 38.45
C CYS A 17 11.67 -17.05 39.49
N SER A 18 12.04 -15.85 39.04
CA SER A 18 11.35 -14.61 39.41
C SER A 18 11.40 -13.60 38.27
N VAL A 19 10.45 -13.73 37.33
CA VAL A 19 10.02 -12.61 36.47
C VAL A 19 8.79 -11.99 37.13
N ARG A 20 9.03 -11.03 38.01
CA ARG A 20 7.99 -10.14 38.55
C ARG A 20 8.65 -8.79 38.83
N GLY A 21 8.32 -7.80 38.01
CA GLY A 21 8.75 -6.41 38.21
C GLY A 21 9.31 -5.78 36.94
N GLY A 22 8.43 -5.22 36.10
CA GLY A 22 8.85 -4.51 34.89
C GLY A 22 7.70 -3.86 34.14
N LEU A 23 6.66 -3.39 34.83
CA LEU A 23 5.54 -2.65 34.25
C LEU A 23 5.44 -1.28 34.92
N ALA A 24 6.50 -0.49 34.77
CA ALA A 24 6.56 0.90 35.21
C ALA A 24 7.68 1.65 34.47
N LYS A 25 7.51 1.84 33.15
CA LYS A 25 8.10 2.94 32.36
C LYS A 25 7.73 2.76 30.89
N ILE A 26 6.56 3.27 30.51
CA ILE A 26 6.27 3.64 29.13
C ILE A 26 5.83 5.11 29.17
N ASP A 27 6.72 5.98 29.65
CA ASP A 27 6.55 7.42 29.55
C ASP A 27 7.47 7.96 28.45
N GLY A 28 6.87 8.64 27.47
CA GLY A 28 7.54 9.67 26.66
C GLY A 28 7.98 9.34 25.23
N LYS A 29 7.75 8.13 24.69
CA LYS A 29 8.22 7.78 23.32
C LYS A 29 7.17 7.46 22.26
N LEU A 30 5.88 7.62 22.57
CA LEU A 30 4.81 7.50 21.55
C LEU A 30 4.52 8.82 20.80
N GLY A 31 5.05 9.96 21.26
CA GLY A 31 4.84 11.27 20.62
C GLY A 31 5.86 11.63 19.52
N GLN A 32 6.97 10.90 19.40
CA GLN A 32 8.03 11.21 18.40
C GLN A 32 7.88 10.41 17.10
N GLY A 33 7.04 9.37 17.10
CA GLY A 33 6.76 8.54 15.92
C GLY A 33 5.89 9.20 14.85
N PHE A 34 5.43 10.43 15.07
CA PHE A 34 4.58 11.20 14.15
C PHE A 34 5.12 12.59 13.84
N ALA A 35 6.31 12.96 14.34
CA ALA A 35 6.93 14.25 14.04
C ALA A 35 7.36 14.40 12.57
N TRP A 36 7.49 13.28 11.84
CA TRP A 36 7.76 13.25 10.40
C TRP A 36 6.49 13.33 9.53
N LEU A 37 5.28 13.24 10.11
CA LEU A 37 4.02 13.38 9.36
C LEU A 37 3.75 14.82 8.90
N SER A 38 4.38 15.81 9.53
CA SER A 38 4.26 17.22 9.15
C SER A 38 5.03 17.57 7.87
N GLU A 39 6.01 16.74 7.47
CA GLU A 39 6.94 16.95 6.35
C GLU A 39 6.55 16.23 5.05
N TRP A 40 5.39 15.58 5.01
CA TRP A 40 4.92 14.93 3.78
C TRP A 40 4.72 15.97 2.67
N PRO A 41 5.28 15.76 1.46
CA PRO A 41 5.00 16.61 0.32
C PRO A 41 3.50 16.69 0.07
N GLY A 42 2.97 17.91 -0.06
CA GLY A 42 1.54 18.23 0.07
C GLY A 42 0.58 17.48 -0.86
N GLN A 43 1.09 16.80 -1.89
CA GLN A 43 0.30 15.97 -2.81
C GLN A 43 -0.35 14.75 -2.14
N TYR A 44 0.26 14.19 -1.08
CA TYR A 44 -0.30 13.03 -0.37
C TYR A 44 -1.33 13.44 0.69
N ARG A 45 -1.20 14.63 1.27
CA ARG A 45 -2.07 15.10 2.37
C ARG A 45 -3.51 15.30 1.91
N GLN A 46 -3.73 15.81 0.69
CA GLN A 46 -5.09 16.13 0.27
C GLN A 46 -5.95 14.89 -0.03
N ARG A 47 -5.38 13.80 -0.55
CA ARG A 47 -6.18 12.65 -1.02
C ARG A 47 -6.50 11.62 0.08
N TYR A 48 -5.64 11.47 1.09
CA TYR A 48 -5.90 10.57 2.23
C TYR A 48 -6.65 11.23 3.38
N MET A 49 -6.68 12.57 3.44
CA MET A 49 -7.45 13.33 4.44
C MET A 49 -8.71 14.00 3.88
N SER A 50 -8.97 13.92 2.57
CA SER A 50 -10.28 14.27 2.01
C SER A 50 -11.32 13.23 2.44
N ALA A 51 -12.56 13.70 2.62
CA ALA A 51 -13.72 12.89 2.99
C ALA A 51 -13.75 11.53 2.26
N PRO A 52 -14.26 10.45 2.90
CA PRO A 52 -14.34 9.14 2.25
C PRO A 52 -14.98 9.29 0.87
N PRO A 53 -14.46 8.58 -0.14
CA PRO A 53 -14.95 8.68 -1.51
C PRO A 53 -16.47 8.57 -1.52
N SER A 54 -17.14 9.43 -2.28
CA SER A 54 -18.58 9.35 -2.42
C SER A 54 -18.95 7.94 -2.94
N PRO A 55 -20.15 7.42 -2.67
CA PRO A 55 -20.56 6.11 -3.20
C PRO A 55 -20.40 6.00 -4.73
N LEU A 56 -20.42 7.12 -5.45
CA LEU A 56 -20.16 7.19 -6.89
C LEU A 56 -18.67 7.01 -7.23
N ASP A 57 -17.76 7.53 -6.41
CA ASP A 57 -16.30 7.35 -6.59
C ASP A 57 -15.87 5.89 -6.32
N LEU A 58 -16.58 5.20 -5.43
CA LEU A 58 -16.33 3.78 -5.15
C LEU A 58 -16.56 2.90 -6.39
N LEU A 59 -17.57 3.22 -7.21
CA LEU A 59 -17.82 2.52 -8.48
C LEU A 59 -16.67 2.71 -9.47
N SER A 60 -16.05 3.89 -9.50
CA SER A 60 -14.86 4.15 -10.33
C SER A 60 -13.64 3.35 -9.85
N THR A 61 -13.40 3.25 -8.55
CA THR A 61 -12.26 2.48 -8.04
C THR A 61 -12.41 0.97 -8.30
N THR A 62 -13.60 0.41 -8.09
CA THR A 62 -13.87 -1.00 -8.38
C THR A 62 -13.76 -1.31 -9.87
N THR A 63 -14.23 -0.40 -10.74
CA THR A 63 -14.12 -0.59 -12.21
C THR A 63 -12.69 -0.49 -12.70
N LEU A 64 -11.86 0.41 -12.15
CA LEU A 64 -10.43 0.48 -12.49
C LEU A 64 -9.66 -0.75 -12.02
N ALA A 65 -9.97 -1.28 -10.83
CA ALA A 65 -9.36 -2.51 -10.33
C ALA A 65 -9.78 -3.74 -11.18
N ALA A 66 -11.04 -3.81 -11.61
CA ALA A 66 -11.50 -4.86 -12.52
C ALA A 66 -10.83 -4.73 -13.89
N LEU A 67 -10.75 -3.52 -14.44
CA LEU A 67 -10.06 -3.25 -15.71
C LEU A 67 -8.59 -3.69 -15.63
N ALA A 68 -7.89 -3.33 -14.55
CA ALA A 68 -6.48 -3.70 -14.35
C ALA A 68 -6.24 -5.21 -14.45
N LYS A 69 -7.16 -6.01 -13.90
CA LYS A 69 -7.09 -7.48 -13.93
C LYS A 69 -7.35 -8.06 -15.31
N GLU A 70 -8.20 -7.41 -16.11
CA GLU A 70 -8.59 -7.85 -17.45
C GLU A 70 -7.68 -7.33 -18.58
N LEU A 71 -6.68 -6.49 -18.26
CA LEU A 71 -5.78 -5.94 -19.26
C LEU A 71 -5.02 -7.04 -20.02
N THR A 72 -5.12 -7.00 -21.35
CA THR A 72 -4.33 -7.88 -22.24
C THR A 72 -2.84 -7.51 -22.22
N ALA A 73 -1.99 -8.37 -22.79
CA ALA A 73 -0.56 -8.10 -22.88
C ALA A 73 -0.28 -6.85 -23.73
N GLU A 74 -1.03 -6.67 -24.82
CA GLU A 74 -0.92 -5.53 -25.74
C GLU A 74 -1.37 -4.23 -25.05
N GLU A 75 -2.46 -4.26 -24.28
CA GLU A 75 -2.92 -3.11 -23.49
C GLU A 75 -1.89 -2.72 -22.41
N LYS A 76 -1.30 -3.70 -21.73
CA LYS A 76 -0.21 -3.48 -20.77
C LYS A 76 1.01 -2.85 -21.44
N GLU A 77 1.42 -3.35 -22.60
CA GLU A 77 2.54 -2.79 -23.36
C GLU A 77 2.29 -1.33 -23.77
N ARG A 78 1.04 -0.99 -24.13
CA ARG A 78 0.67 0.40 -24.44
C ARG A 78 0.80 1.30 -23.22
N ILE A 79 0.43 0.83 -22.03
CA ILE A 79 0.64 1.58 -20.78
C ILE A 79 2.13 1.78 -20.55
N GLU A 80 2.95 0.73 -20.70
CA GLU A 80 4.41 0.85 -20.54
C GLU A 80 5.02 1.90 -21.48
N LYS A 81 4.66 1.87 -22.77
CA LYS A 81 5.13 2.85 -23.75
C LYS A 81 4.71 4.26 -23.37
N TRP A 82 3.49 4.43 -22.86
CA TRP A 82 3.02 5.71 -22.38
C TRP A 82 3.84 6.20 -21.18
N LEU A 83 4.09 5.34 -20.18
CA LEU A 83 4.91 5.68 -19.01
C LEU A 83 6.30 6.15 -19.40
N VAL A 84 6.96 5.42 -20.29
CA VAL A 84 8.29 5.78 -20.82
C VAL A 84 8.23 7.11 -21.58
N GLY A 85 7.20 7.31 -22.41
CA GLY A 85 7.01 8.56 -23.15
C GLY A 85 6.76 9.78 -22.26
N GLN A 86 6.16 9.59 -21.08
CA GLN A 86 5.96 10.63 -20.07
C GLN A 86 7.17 10.82 -19.15
N GLY A 87 8.22 10.00 -19.29
CA GLY A 87 9.37 10.04 -18.39
C GLY A 87 8.99 9.66 -16.95
N LEU A 88 8.06 8.72 -16.78
CA LEU A 88 7.62 8.19 -15.50
C LEU A 88 8.37 6.90 -15.17
N ASN A 89 8.36 6.53 -13.90
CA ASN A 89 8.90 5.25 -13.43
C ASN A 89 7.92 4.10 -13.72
N ARG A 90 8.32 2.88 -13.38
CA ARG A 90 7.55 1.66 -13.63
C ARG A 90 6.19 1.57 -12.92
N TYR A 91 5.91 2.49 -11.99
CA TYR A 91 4.68 2.58 -11.20
C TYR A 91 3.80 3.77 -11.60
N GLY A 92 4.22 4.61 -12.54
CA GLY A 92 3.50 5.83 -12.91
C GLY A 92 3.95 7.09 -12.17
N ASP A 93 4.89 7.00 -11.22
CA ASP A 93 5.36 8.19 -10.51
C ASP A 93 6.58 8.82 -11.19
N ALA A 94 7.00 10.00 -10.74
CA ALA A 94 8.25 10.60 -11.19
C ALA A 94 9.46 9.65 -10.97
N VAL A 95 10.46 9.71 -11.86
CA VAL A 95 11.66 8.83 -11.80
C VAL A 95 12.42 8.94 -10.48
N LYS A 96 12.35 10.09 -9.81
CA LYS A 96 13.06 10.36 -8.54
C LYS A 96 12.21 10.10 -7.30
N THR A 97 11.04 9.48 -7.44
CA THR A 97 10.18 9.13 -6.31
C THR A 97 10.86 8.07 -5.43
N LEU A 98 10.92 8.36 -4.12
CA LEU A 98 11.40 7.44 -3.10
C LEU A 98 10.19 6.88 -2.32
N TYR A 99 10.19 5.57 -2.08
CA TYR A 99 9.14 4.89 -1.35
C TYR A 99 9.66 4.50 0.04
N ALA A 100 8.95 4.89 1.10
CA ALA A 100 9.38 4.65 2.48
C ALA A 100 9.61 3.16 2.79
N GLY A 101 8.83 2.26 2.17
CA GLY A 101 9.00 0.80 2.22
C GLY A 101 9.68 0.19 0.99
N GLY A 102 10.32 0.99 0.15
CA GLY A 102 10.99 0.56 -1.09
C GLY A 102 10.06 0.18 -2.26
N ASN A 103 8.77 -0.08 -2.00
CA ASN A 103 7.78 -0.45 -3.01
C ASN A 103 6.42 0.21 -2.71
N PRO A 104 5.80 0.93 -3.65
CA PRO A 104 4.47 1.53 -3.45
C PRO A 104 3.31 0.53 -3.40
N LEU A 105 3.56 -0.72 -3.81
CA LEU A 105 2.52 -1.73 -3.94
C LEU A 105 2.16 -2.42 -2.62
N PHE A 106 2.93 -2.19 -1.54
CA PHE A 106 2.68 -2.79 -0.23
C PHE A 106 2.26 -1.71 0.77
N ASP A 107 1.11 -1.91 1.41
CA ASP A 107 0.65 -1.07 2.51
C ASP A 107 1.00 -1.75 3.83
N GLU A 108 2.00 -1.21 4.54
CA GLU A 108 2.46 -1.76 5.82
C GLU A 108 1.43 -1.61 6.95
N SER A 109 0.48 -0.68 6.82
CA SER A 109 -0.53 -0.42 7.85
C SER A 109 -1.66 -1.46 7.81
N THR A 110 -2.00 -1.94 6.60
CA THR A 110 -3.05 -2.95 6.40
C THR A 110 -2.49 -4.34 6.14
N GLY A 111 -1.23 -4.45 5.70
CA GLY A 111 -0.61 -5.69 5.23
C GLY A 111 -1.04 -6.10 3.82
N GLU A 112 -1.77 -5.25 3.10
CA GLU A 112 -2.29 -5.56 1.77
C GLU A 112 -1.28 -5.23 0.66
N THR A 113 -1.32 -6.01 -0.42
CA THR A 113 -0.53 -5.77 -1.63
C THR A 113 -1.46 -5.46 -2.80
N LYS A 114 -1.18 -4.37 -3.52
CA LYS A 114 -1.91 -3.98 -4.74
C LYS A 114 -1.22 -4.49 -5.98
N GLU A 115 -1.99 -4.78 -7.02
CA GLU A 115 -1.40 -5.06 -8.32
C GLU A 115 -0.83 -3.79 -8.96
N ARG A 116 0.24 -3.95 -9.75
CA ARG A 116 0.95 -2.80 -10.33
C ARG A 116 0.07 -1.97 -11.28
N PHE A 117 -0.68 -2.63 -12.16
CA PHE A 117 -1.55 -1.93 -13.11
C PHE A 117 -2.78 -1.34 -12.43
N GLU A 118 -3.24 -1.93 -11.32
CA GLU A 118 -4.27 -1.33 -10.47
C GLU A 118 -3.76 -0.02 -9.88
N TYR A 119 -2.54 -0.02 -9.33
CA TYR A 119 -1.89 1.19 -8.82
C TYR A 119 -1.72 2.26 -9.90
N ILE A 120 -1.24 1.87 -11.09
CA ILE A 120 -1.05 2.80 -12.22
C ILE A 120 -2.39 3.41 -12.66
N LEU A 121 -3.42 2.59 -12.91
CA LEU A 121 -4.73 3.09 -13.34
C LEU A 121 -5.44 3.91 -12.26
N PHE A 122 -5.19 3.63 -11.00
CA PHE A 122 -5.69 4.44 -9.89
C PHE A 122 -5.05 5.84 -9.86
N ASN A 123 -3.74 5.93 -10.13
CA ASN A 123 -3.02 7.21 -10.20
C ASN A 123 -3.22 7.95 -11.52
N HIS A 124 -3.49 7.22 -12.60
CA HIS A 124 -3.68 7.72 -13.97
C HIS A 124 -4.99 7.18 -14.58
N PRO A 125 -6.16 7.61 -14.10
CA PRO A 125 -7.44 7.11 -14.58
C PRO A 125 -7.68 7.41 -16.07
N GLU A 126 -7.05 8.44 -16.62
CA GLU A 126 -7.07 8.78 -18.06
C GLU A 126 -6.61 7.61 -18.93
N LEU A 127 -5.71 6.77 -18.40
CA LEU A 127 -5.18 5.62 -19.12
C LEU A 127 -6.24 4.57 -19.42
N ALA A 128 -7.31 4.48 -18.61
CA ALA A 128 -8.39 3.53 -18.87
C ALA A 128 -9.04 3.76 -20.24
N SER A 129 -9.34 5.03 -20.54
CA SER A 129 -9.89 5.43 -21.83
C SER A 129 -8.86 5.39 -22.96
N PHE A 130 -7.58 5.66 -22.64
CA PHE A 130 -6.50 5.52 -23.59
C PHE A 130 -6.39 4.08 -24.08
N VAL A 131 -6.29 3.10 -23.16
CA VAL A 131 -6.12 1.70 -23.55
C VAL A 131 -7.38 1.10 -24.15
N ARG A 132 -8.56 1.43 -23.59
CA ARG A 132 -9.84 0.87 -24.02
C ARG A 132 -10.89 1.99 -24.18
N PRO A 133 -10.99 2.59 -25.38
CA PRO A 133 -11.87 3.72 -25.64
C PRO A 133 -13.37 3.45 -25.36
N SER A 134 -13.80 2.18 -25.40
CA SER A 134 -15.18 1.78 -25.13
C SER A 134 -15.64 1.96 -23.67
N PHE A 135 -14.73 2.26 -22.73
CA PHE A 135 -15.12 2.51 -21.34
C PHE A 135 -15.86 3.85 -21.13
N GLN A 136 -15.85 4.79 -22.08
CA GLN A 136 -16.55 6.08 -21.95
C GLN A 136 -17.97 6.08 -22.55
N THR A 137 -18.34 5.12 -23.40
CA THR A 137 -19.64 5.14 -24.09
C THR A 137 -20.85 4.88 -23.19
N ALA A 138 -20.65 4.60 -21.89
CA ALA A 138 -21.72 4.36 -20.93
C ALA A 138 -22.13 5.62 -20.12
N THR A 139 -21.48 6.78 -20.31
CA THR A 139 -21.78 8.00 -19.52
C THR A 139 -22.15 9.22 -20.37
N SER A 140 -22.42 9.03 -21.66
CA SER A 140 -23.06 10.05 -22.47
C SER A 140 -24.23 9.45 -23.24
N GLU A 141 -25.29 9.09 -22.53
CA GLU A 141 -26.62 9.24 -23.10
C GLU A 141 -26.94 10.73 -23.01
N PRO A 142 -26.88 11.50 -24.12
CA PRO A 142 -27.58 12.76 -24.13
C PRO A 142 -29.04 12.39 -23.94
N ALA A 143 -29.63 12.81 -22.82
CA ALA A 143 -31.07 13.00 -22.73
C ALA A 143 -31.46 14.06 -23.77
N ALA A 144 -31.44 13.66 -25.04
CA ALA A 144 -32.25 14.27 -26.05
C ALA A 144 -33.67 13.95 -25.60
N ASP A 145 -34.33 14.97 -25.08
CA ASP A 145 -35.77 15.03 -24.93
C ASP A 145 -36.34 15.47 -26.28
N PRO A 146 -36.88 14.57 -27.13
CA PRO A 146 -37.63 14.97 -28.30
C PRO A 146 -39.10 15.20 -27.92
N ALA A 147 -39.43 16.26 -27.17
CA ALA A 147 -40.80 16.75 -27.09
C ALA A 147 -40.92 18.15 -26.46
N ASN A 148 -41.01 19.20 -27.29
CA ASN A 148 -42.21 20.06 -27.43
C ASN A 148 -41.93 21.22 -28.41
#